data_AF-A0A6M1YQ65-F1
#
_entry.id   AF-A0A6M1YQ65-F1
#
_cell.length_a   1.000
_cell.length_b   1.000
_cell.length_c   1.000
_cell.angle_alpha   90.00
_cell.angle_beta   90.00
_cell.angle_gamma   90.00
#
_symmetry.space_group_name_H-M   'P 1'
#
loop_
_entity.id
_entity.type
_entity.pdbx_description
1 polymer ?
#
loop_
_entity_poly.entity_id
_entity_poly.type
_entity_poly.pdbx_seq_one_letter_code
_entity_poly.pdbx_strand_id
1 'polypeptide(L)'
;MKSIFLILLVVLSLFSPSFSKAEVYSDANEITYEKLINNLGTDHVQHFRKLFSVKKFRNVLEFGMGYGTKYFLDNCDKVTSMEFVLIPEHHKWFDICRKLYRDYPSWKIKKLETPQSLIQADFEARTREGHEIFSYLMDLKRIIFQNVADNTYDLIFVDTGFHPRADIINLLFGKTKVIVAHDTNFRYGRYGWRRIKVPSDYKEIQLIEGSGVTVWIHKSEDKLIQAVSKN
;
A
#
# COMPACT_ATOMS: atom_id res chain seq x y z
N MET A 1 -13.23 2.59 43.73
CA MET A 1 -12.42 2.02 42.62
C MET A 1 -13.23 1.00 41.81
N LYS A 2 -14.25 1.44 41.04
CA LYS A 2 -15.08 0.57 40.18
C LYS A 2 -15.60 1.27 38.91
N SER A 3 -14.90 2.28 38.39
CA SER A 3 -15.40 3.08 37.25
C SER A 3 -14.39 3.34 36.13
N ILE A 4 -13.34 2.51 36.00
CA ILE A 4 -12.38 2.63 34.88
C ILE A 4 -12.48 1.44 33.90
N PHE A 5 -13.12 0.34 34.29
CA PHE A 5 -13.20 -0.87 33.46
C PHE A 5 -14.31 -0.84 32.38
N LEU A 6 -15.26 0.10 32.45
CA LEU A 6 -16.41 0.12 31.54
C LEU A 6 -16.18 0.94 30.25
N ILE A 7 -15.15 1.79 30.22
CA ILE A 7 -14.84 2.61 29.04
C ILE A 7 -14.03 1.82 27.99
N LEU A 8 -13.34 0.75 28.39
CA LEU A 8 -12.55 -0.05 27.44
C LEU A 8 -13.40 -0.96 26.54
N LEU A 9 -14.62 -1.33 26.95
CA LEU A 9 -15.50 -2.22 26.18
C LEU A 9 -16.39 -1.49 25.16
N VAL A 10 -16.64 -0.19 25.33
CA VAL A 10 -17.50 0.59 24.41
C VAL A 10 -16.72 1.13 23.21
N VAL A 11 -15.39 1.21 23.29
CA VAL A 11 -14.55 1.70 22.17
C VAL A 11 -14.29 0.62 21.12
N LEU A 12 -14.44 -0.67 21.45
CA LEU A 12 -14.25 -1.79 20.51
C LEU A 12 -15.40 -1.94 19.49
N SER A 13 -16.58 -1.36 19.73
CA SER A 13 -17.74 -1.49 18.83
C SER A 13 -17.91 -0.37 17.82
N LEU A 14 -17.09 0.69 17.84
CA LEU A 14 -17.26 1.87 16.97
C LEU A 14 -16.26 1.96 15.81
N PHE A 15 -15.32 1.01 15.66
CA PHE A 15 -14.28 1.08 14.62
C PHE A 15 -13.95 -0.27 13.98
N SER A 16 -14.93 -1.16 13.84
CA SER A 16 -14.89 -2.07 12.68
C SER A 16 -15.76 -1.42 11.60
N PRO A 17 -15.18 -0.88 10.49
CA PRO A 17 -15.90 -1.07 9.24
C PRO A 17 -16.07 -2.57 9.18
N SER A 18 -17.31 -2.99 9.37
CA SER A 18 -17.69 -4.36 9.19
C SER A 18 -17.00 -4.87 7.93
N PHE A 19 -16.26 -5.96 8.05
CA PHE A 19 -16.07 -6.92 6.96
C PHE A 19 -17.45 -7.51 6.55
N SER A 20 -18.51 -6.69 6.54
CA SER A 20 -19.84 -7.06 6.11
C SER A 20 -19.78 -7.21 4.60
N LYS A 21 -19.69 -8.47 4.17
CA LYS A 21 -19.83 -8.94 2.79
C LYS A 21 -18.73 -8.50 1.82
N ALA A 22 -17.48 -8.35 2.27
CA ALA A 22 -16.39 -8.39 1.31
C ALA A 22 -16.40 -9.77 0.63
N GLU A 23 -16.49 -9.81 -0.69
CA GLU A 23 -16.39 -11.05 -1.48
C GLU A 23 -15.04 -11.70 -1.14
N VAL A 24 -15.08 -12.91 -0.59
CA VAL A 24 -13.88 -13.70 -0.32
C VAL A 24 -13.72 -14.70 -1.44
N TYR A 25 -12.72 -14.48 -2.29
CA TYR A 25 -12.38 -15.41 -3.35
C TYR A 25 -11.73 -16.65 -2.75
N SER A 26 -12.10 -17.82 -3.28
CA SER A 26 -11.56 -19.11 -2.88
C SER A 26 -10.39 -19.53 -3.76
N ASP A 27 -10.36 -19.04 -5.00
CA ASP A 27 -9.36 -19.32 -6.03
C ASP A 27 -8.94 -18.04 -6.75
N ALA A 28 -7.64 -17.92 -7.06
CA ALA A 28 -7.08 -16.73 -7.71
C ALA A 28 -7.66 -16.49 -9.12
N ASN A 29 -8.13 -17.54 -9.81
CA ASN A 29 -8.75 -17.44 -11.13
C ASN A 29 -10.13 -16.77 -11.10
N GLU A 30 -10.77 -16.70 -9.92
CA GLU A 30 -12.03 -15.97 -9.74
C GLU A 30 -11.85 -14.44 -9.79
N ILE A 31 -10.61 -13.98 -9.65
CA ILE A 31 -10.22 -12.57 -9.67
C ILE A 31 -9.93 -12.15 -11.11
N THR A 32 -10.89 -11.46 -11.72
CA THR A 32 -10.76 -10.91 -13.08
C THR A 32 -10.46 -9.41 -13.04
N TYR A 33 -9.92 -8.88 -14.15
CA TYR A 33 -9.66 -7.46 -14.30
C TYR A 33 -10.94 -6.61 -14.07
N GLU A 34 -12.07 -7.04 -14.62
CA GLU A 34 -13.36 -6.35 -14.51
C GLU A 34 -13.83 -6.27 -13.06
N LYS A 35 -13.62 -7.34 -12.27
CA LYS A 35 -13.95 -7.31 -10.84
C LYS A 35 -13.05 -6.36 -10.06
N LEU A 36 -11.76 -6.31 -10.40
CA LEU A 36 -10.79 -5.45 -9.73
C LEU A 36 -11.10 -3.96 -9.95
N ILE A 37 -11.38 -3.55 -11.18
CA ILE A 37 -11.62 -2.12 -11.48
C ILE A 37 -12.96 -1.59 -10.96
N ASN A 38 -13.92 -2.48 -10.69
CA ASN A 38 -15.24 -2.12 -10.16
C ASN A 38 -15.29 -2.14 -8.62
N ASN A 39 -14.16 -2.36 -7.95
CA ASN A 39 -14.04 -2.36 -6.50
C ASN A 39 -13.06 -1.27 -6.06
N LEU A 40 -13.50 -0.34 -5.21
CA LEU A 40 -12.68 0.79 -4.73
C LEU A 40 -11.39 0.38 -4.02
N GLY A 41 -11.32 -0.83 -3.42
CA GLY A 41 -10.10 -1.35 -2.82
C GLY A 41 -9.06 -1.86 -3.82
N THR A 42 -9.42 -1.98 -5.10
CA THR A 42 -8.55 -2.52 -6.16
C THR A 42 -8.61 -1.76 -7.48
N ASP A 43 -9.34 -0.65 -7.52
CA ASP A 43 -9.54 0.15 -8.73
C ASP A 43 -8.24 0.76 -9.26
N HIS A 44 -7.19 0.87 -8.44
CA HIS A 44 -5.83 1.21 -8.87
C HIS A 44 -5.31 0.37 -10.04
N VAL A 45 -5.82 -0.87 -10.21
CA VAL A 45 -5.44 -1.77 -11.29
C VAL A 45 -5.67 -1.15 -12.68
N GLN A 46 -6.68 -0.29 -12.85
CA GLN A 46 -6.89 0.41 -14.13
C GLN A 46 -5.73 1.36 -14.46
N HIS A 47 -5.18 2.02 -13.44
CA HIS A 47 -4.04 2.93 -13.60
C HIS A 47 -2.75 2.16 -13.85
N PHE A 48 -2.57 1.00 -13.21
CA PHE A 48 -1.47 0.10 -13.53
C PHE A 48 -1.53 -0.40 -14.97
N ARG A 49 -2.71 -0.74 -15.50
CA ARG A 49 -2.86 -1.11 -16.91
C ARG A 49 -2.39 -0.01 -17.86
N LYS A 50 -2.67 1.26 -17.54
CA LYS A 50 -2.15 2.42 -18.29
C LYS A 50 -0.62 2.53 -18.18
N LEU A 51 -0.04 2.33 -17.00
CA LEU A 51 1.42 2.35 -16.83
C LEU A 51 2.10 1.23 -17.62
N PHE A 52 1.55 0.02 -17.54
CA PHE A 52 2.10 -1.19 -18.15
C PHE A 52 1.99 -1.20 -19.67
N SER A 53 1.03 -0.46 -20.25
CA SER A 53 0.93 -0.31 -21.71
C SER A 53 2.06 0.54 -22.31
N VAL A 54 2.75 1.34 -21.47
CA VAL A 54 3.85 2.22 -21.89
C VAL A 54 5.20 1.58 -21.58
N LYS A 55 5.32 0.90 -20.43
CA LYS A 55 6.57 0.30 -19.95
C LYS A 55 6.29 -1.03 -19.27
N LYS A 56 7.01 -2.09 -19.66
CA LYS A 56 6.98 -3.35 -18.90
C LYS A 56 7.73 -3.17 -17.58
N PHE A 57 7.05 -3.45 -16.47
CA PHE A 57 7.65 -3.56 -15.14
C PHE A 57 7.83 -5.06 -14.82
N ARG A 58 9.06 -5.50 -14.60
CA ARG A 58 9.38 -6.92 -14.43
C ARG A 58 9.49 -7.30 -12.97
N ASN A 59 10.09 -6.45 -12.15
CA ASN A 59 10.26 -6.68 -10.72
C ASN A 59 9.54 -5.61 -9.90
N VAL A 60 8.42 -5.98 -9.28
CA VAL A 60 7.57 -5.08 -8.49
C VAL A 60 7.69 -5.40 -7.00
N LEU A 61 7.77 -4.34 -6.19
CA LEU A 61 7.53 -4.40 -4.75
C LEU A 61 6.19 -3.76 -4.43
N GLU A 62 5.39 -4.39 -3.59
CA GLU A 62 4.21 -3.76 -2.99
C GLU A 62 4.31 -3.78 -1.45
N PHE A 63 3.94 -2.66 -0.83
CA PHE A 63 3.66 -2.57 0.59
C PHE A 63 2.15 -2.66 0.78
N GLY A 64 1.67 -3.74 1.39
CA GLY A 64 0.30 -4.19 1.25
C GLY A 64 0.23 -5.40 0.32
N MET A 65 -0.83 -6.18 0.46
CA MET A 65 -1.23 -7.17 -0.53
C MET A 65 -2.75 -7.34 -0.52
N GLY A 66 -3.31 -7.86 -1.60
CA GLY A 66 -4.74 -8.09 -1.67
C GLY A 66 -5.17 -8.71 -2.99
N TYR A 67 -6.41 -8.46 -3.40
CA TYR A 67 -6.89 -8.96 -4.68
C TYR A 67 -6.21 -8.26 -5.87
N GLY A 68 -5.80 -6.99 -5.72
CA GLY A 68 -5.02 -6.26 -6.72
C GLY A 68 -3.66 -6.90 -7.04
N THR A 69 -3.05 -7.62 -6.08
CA THR A 69 -1.78 -8.34 -6.26
C THR A 69 -1.82 -9.30 -7.46
N LYS A 70 -2.99 -9.90 -7.76
CA LYS A 70 -3.20 -10.77 -8.92
C LYS A 70 -2.76 -10.11 -10.23
N TYR A 71 -3.04 -8.82 -10.39
CA TYR A 71 -2.65 -8.09 -11.60
C TYR A 71 -1.13 -8.08 -11.78
N PHE A 72 -0.37 -7.84 -10.71
CA PHE A 72 1.09 -7.88 -10.78
C PHE A 72 1.60 -9.30 -11.06
N LEU A 73 1.02 -10.31 -10.41
CA LEU A 73 1.42 -11.70 -10.59
C LEU A 73 1.23 -12.20 -12.02
N ASP A 74 0.20 -11.72 -12.71
CA ASP A 74 -0.07 -12.08 -14.11
C ASP A 74 0.81 -11.31 -15.12
N ASN A 75 1.38 -10.15 -14.74
CA ASN A 75 2.03 -9.23 -15.69
C ASN A 75 3.52 -8.97 -15.40
N CYS A 76 4.03 -9.40 -14.25
CA CYS A 76 5.42 -9.18 -13.82
C CYS A 76 6.18 -10.50 -13.74
N ASP A 77 7.49 -10.44 -13.94
CA ASP A 77 8.36 -11.61 -13.82
C ASP A 77 8.59 -11.98 -12.34
N LYS A 78 8.56 -10.97 -11.45
CA LYS A 78 8.73 -11.12 -10.00
C LYS A 78 7.88 -10.10 -9.25
N VAL A 79 7.19 -10.55 -8.21
CA VAL A 79 6.41 -9.71 -7.30
C VAL A 79 6.84 -9.99 -5.88
N THR A 80 7.21 -8.95 -5.14
CA THR A 80 7.48 -9.04 -3.71
C THR A 80 6.42 -8.24 -2.95
N SER A 81 5.67 -8.88 -2.06
CA SER A 81 4.65 -8.21 -1.24
C SER A 81 5.08 -8.18 0.22
N MET A 82 4.95 -7.01 0.85
CA MET A 82 5.35 -6.77 2.23
C MET A 82 4.18 -6.24 3.05
N GLU A 83 3.81 -6.95 4.11
CA GLU A 83 2.65 -6.58 4.93
C GLU A 83 3.06 -6.22 6.36
N PHE A 84 2.65 -5.03 6.78
CA PHE A 84 2.73 -4.59 8.16
C PHE A 84 1.61 -5.24 8.97
N VAL A 85 1.96 -6.16 9.86
CA VAL A 85 0.97 -6.90 10.64
C VAL A 85 0.83 -6.29 12.04
N LEU A 86 -0.06 -5.29 12.12
CA LEU A 86 -0.22 -4.41 13.28
C LEU A 86 -1.33 -4.87 14.25
N ILE A 87 -2.33 -5.57 13.72
CA ILE A 87 -3.52 -6.04 14.44
C ILE A 87 -3.91 -7.46 13.97
N PRO A 88 -4.69 -8.23 14.75
CA PRO A 88 -5.09 -9.60 14.40
C PRO A 88 -5.75 -9.75 13.03
N GLU A 89 -6.50 -8.74 12.56
CA GLU A 89 -7.15 -8.73 11.26
C GLU A 89 -6.12 -8.76 10.11
N HIS A 90 -4.97 -8.12 10.28
CA HIS A 90 -3.89 -8.15 9.29
C HIS A 90 -3.25 -9.54 9.20
N HIS A 91 -3.20 -10.29 10.31
CA HIS A 91 -2.75 -11.70 10.28
C HIS A 91 -3.71 -12.54 9.43
N LYS A 92 -5.02 -12.40 9.66
CA LYS A 92 -6.04 -13.15 8.90
C LYS A 92 -5.95 -12.82 7.41
N TRP A 93 -5.82 -11.54 7.08
CA TRP A 93 -5.70 -11.09 5.70
C TRP A 93 -4.43 -11.64 5.02
N PHE A 94 -3.29 -11.57 5.70
CA PHE A 94 -2.04 -12.16 5.23
C PHE A 94 -2.19 -13.65 4.91
N ASP A 95 -2.85 -14.41 5.79
CA ASP A 95 -3.07 -15.84 5.59
C ASP A 95 -4.01 -16.15 4.43
N ILE A 96 -5.05 -15.33 4.23
CA ILE A 96 -5.95 -15.42 3.07
C ILE A 96 -5.16 -15.22 1.77
N CYS A 97 -4.44 -14.11 1.63
CA CYS A 97 -3.65 -13.83 0.43
C CYS A 97 -2.57 -14.88 0.19
N ARG A 98 -1.87 -15.31 1.24
CA ARG A 98 -0.85 -16.36 1.16
C ARG A 98 -1.43 -17.66 0.62
N LYS A 99 -2.63 -18.07 1.09
CA LYS A 99 -3.31 -19.26 0.58
C LYS A 99 -3.74 -19.09 -0.87
N LEU A 100 -4.28 -17.92 -1.21
CA LEU A 100 -4.86 -17.63 -2.52
C LEU A 100 -3.82 -17.68 -3.65
N TYR A 101 -2.62 -17.15 -3.41
CA TYR A 101 -1.57 -17.08 -4.44
C TYR A 101 -0.40 -18.02 -4.19
N ARG A 102 -0.59 -19.07 -3.37
CA ARG A 102 0.48 -20.03 -3.01
C ARG A 102 1.13 -20.71 -4.21
N ASP A 103 0.39 -20.85 -5.30
CA ASP A 103 0.80 -21.57 -6.51
C ASP A 103 1.52 -20.65 -7.53
N TYR A 104 1.74 -19.37 -7.20
CA TYR A 104 2.48 -18.43 -8.03
C TYR A 104 3.99 -18.42 -7.69
N PRO A 105 4.86 -19.04 -8.52
CA PRO A 105 6.28 -19.20 -8.20
C PRO A 105 7.07 -17.87 -8.27
N SER A 106 6.55 -16.87 -8.98
CA SER A 106 7.12 -15.52 -9.09
C SER A 106 6.86 -14.66 -7.86
N TRP A 107 6.04 -15.13 -6.92
CA TRP A 107 5.62 -14.38 -5.76
C TRP A 107 6.50 -14.63 -4.54
N LYS A 108 6.98 -13.54 -3.93
CA LYS A 108 7.64 -13.55 -2.64
C LYS A 108 6.82 -12.73 -1.66
N ILE A 109 6.45 -13.33 -0.55
CA ILE A 109 5.70 -12.66 0.50
C ILE A 109 6.57 -12.47 1.73
N LYS A 110 6.52 -11.29 2.33
CA LYS A 110 7.19 -11.01 3.60
C LYS A 110 6.21 -10.40 4.59
N LYS A 111 6.10 -11.07 5.73
CA LYS A 111 5.45 -10.52 6.92
C LYS A 111 6.45 -9.60 7.62
N LEU A 112 6.11 -8.34 7.82
CA LEU A 112 6.96 -7.39 8.54
C LEU A 112 6.63 -7.43 10.03
N GLU A 113 7.64 -7.71 10.84
CA GLU A 113 7.52 -7.54 12.30
C GLU A 113 7.40 -6.05 12.61
N THR A 114 6.36 -5.69 13.35
CA THR A 114 6.03 -4.29 13.67
C THR A 114 6.33 -3.99 15.13
N PRO A 115 7.39 -3.22 15.43
CA PRO A 115 7.63 -2.66 16.75
C PRO A 115 6.42 -1.91 17.31
N GLN A 116 6.33 -1.84 18.64
CA GLN A 116 5.25 -1.15 19.35
C GLN A 116 5.09 0.32 18.92
N SER A 117 6.18 0.98 18.55
CA SER A 117 6.19 2.35 18.04
C SER A 117 5.34 2.51 16.77
N LEU A 118 5.42 1.56 15.83
CA LEU A 118 4.61 1.55 14.60
C LEU A 118 3.14 1.21 14.89
N ILE A 119 2.88 0.28 15.82
CA ILE A 119 1.51 -0.04 16.25
C ILE A 119 0.84 1.19 16.86
N GLN A 120 1.55 1.91 17.73
CA GLN A 120 1.07 3.14 18.34
C GLN A 120 0.82 4.23 17.29
N ALA A 121 1.76 4.43 16.36
CA ALA A 121 1.61 5.41 15.30
C ALA A 121 0.41 5.11 14.37
N ASP A 122 0.16 3.84 14.04
CA ASP A 122 -1.03 3.43 13.28
C ASP A 122 -2.32 3.71 14.05
N PHE A 123 -2.35 3.34 15.34
CA PHE A 123 -3.51 3.61 16.20
C PHE A 123 -3.80 5.10 16.32
N GLU A 124 -2.78 5.94 16.50
CA GLU A 124 -2.91 7.38 16.57
C GLU A 124 -3.36 7.96 15.23
N ALA A 125 -2.80 7.53 14.11
CA ALA A 125 -3.24 7.98 12.78
C ALA A 125 -4.70 7.62 12.47
N ARG A 126 -5.21 6.50 13.01
CA ARG A 126 -6.63 6.11 12.87
C ARG A 126 -7.58 6.96 13.72
N THR A 127 -7.12 7.39 14.90
CA THR A 127 -7.98 7.98 15.94
C THR A 127 -7.83 9.50 16.08
N ARG A 128 -6.69 10.06 15.66
CA ARG A 128 -6.34 11.47 15.79
C ARG A 128 -5.84 12.00 14.45
N GLU A 129 -6.65 12.79 13.79
CA GLU A 129 -6.25 13.43 12.55
C GLU A 129 -5.19 14.50 12.82
N GLY A 130 -4.08 14.49 12.07
CA GLY A 130 -3.10 15.60 12.05
C GLY A 130 -2.04 15.63 13.15
N HIS A 131 -1.88 14.57 13.96
CA HIS A 131 -0.77 14.53 14.93
C HIS A 131 0.55 14.08 14.29
N GLU A 132 1.58 14.89 14.45
CA GLU A 132 2.95 14.56 14.06
C GLU A 132 3.65 13.82 15.20
N ILE A 133 3.76 12.50 15.07
CA ILE A 133 4.48 11.67 16.02
C ILE A 133 5.64 11.05 15.27
N PHE A 134 6.86 11.51 15.55
CA PHE A 134 8.05 11.12 14.79
C PHE A 134 8.82 9.96 15.42
N SER A 135 8.43 9.49 16.61
CA SER A 135 9.16 8.47 17.38
C SER A 135 9.26 7.13 16.64
N TYR A 136 8.27 6.79 15.81
CA TYR A 136 8.27 5.55 15.03
C TYR A 136 9.13 5.60 13.76
N LEU A 137 9.60 6.77 13.31
CA LEU A 137 10.28 6.93 12.03
C LEU A 137 11.61 6.15 11.96
N MET A 138 12.33 6.04 13.07
CA MET A 138 13.58 5.28 13.12
C MET A 138 13.34 3.78 12.92
N ASP A 139 12.28 3.24 13.53
CA ASP A 139 11.86 1.85 13.33
C ASP A 139 11.35 1.61 11.91
N LEU A 140 10.53 2.53 11.38
CA LEU A 140 10.07 2.45 10.00
C LEU A 140 11.25 2.46 9.03
N LYS A 141 12.19 3.40 9.18
CA LYS A 141 13.39 3.52 8.34
C LYS A 141 14.22 2.24 8.39
N ARG A 142 14.43 1.66 9.58
CA ARG A 142 15.13 0.39 9.76
C ARG A 142 14.44 -0.73 8.99
N ILE A 143 13.12 -0.87 9.12
CA ILE A 143 12.34 -1.88 8.40
C ILE A 143 12.48 -1.68 6.88
N ILE A 144 12.23 -0.47 6.37
CA ILE A 144 12.32 -0.21 4.92
C ILE A 144 13.74 -0.51 4.41
N PHE A 145 14.79 -0.06 5.08
CA PHE A 145 16.17 -0.29 4.63
C PHE A 145 16.57 -1.75 4.64
N GLN A 146 16.22 -2.52 5.67
CA GLN A 146 16.51 -3.95 5.73
C GLN A 146 15.81 -4.78 4.63
N ASN A 147 14.76 -4.22 4.03
CA ASN A 147 13.90 -4.95 3.09
C ASN A 147 14.04 -4.48 1.64
N VAL A 148 14.44 -3.23 1.43
CA VAL A 148 14.49 -2.60 0.12
C VAL A 148 15.92 -2.34 -0.36
N ALA A 149 16.92 -2.20 0.53
CA ALA A 149 18.23 -1.68 0.16
C ALA A 149 18.99 -2.47 -0.93
N ASP A 150 18.89 -3.80 -0.93
CA ASP A 150 19.67 -4.66 -1.83
C ASP A 150 18.92 -5.07 -3.10
N ASN A 151 17.68 -4.61 -3.28
CA ASN A 151 16.82 -5.05 -4.36
C ASN A 151 16.56 -3.92 -5.37
N THR A 152 16.73 -4.22 -6.66
CA THR A 152 16.38 -3.30 -7.75
C THR A 152 14.94 -3.56 -8.20
N TYR A 153 14.01 -2.69 -7.79
CA TYR A 153 12.60 -2.76 -8.23
C TYR A 153 12.33 -1.75 -9.34
N ASP A 154 11.63 -2.18 -10.39
CA ASP A 154 11.22 -1.31 -11.50
C ASP A 154 10.12 -0.34 -11.08
N LEU A 155 9.29 -0.78 -10.12
CA LEU A 155 8.19 -0.05 -9.52
C LEU A 155 7.99 -0.48 -8.07
N ILE A 156 7.65 0.48 -7.21
CA ILE A 156 7.22 0.23 -5.84
C ILE A 156 5.81 0.78 -5.62
N PHE A 157 4.89 -0.06 -5.16
CA PHE A 157 3.50 0.27 -4.85
C PHE A 157 3.27 0.33 -3.33
N VAL A 158 2.48 1.30 -2.85
CA VAL A 158 2.13 1.46 -1.43
C VAL A 158 0.62 1.52 -1.25
N ASP A 159 0.07 0.45 -0.69
CA ASP A 159 -1.33 0.29 -0.28
C ASP A 159 -1.44 -0.66 0.93
N THR A 160 -0.76 -0.29 2.01
CA THR A 160 -0.67 -1.13 3.21
C THR A 160 -1.72 -0.76 4.26
N GLY A 161 -2.09 -1.71 5.13
CA GLY A 161 -2.93 -1.44 6.29
C GLY A 161 -2.30 -0.48 7.32
N PHE A 162 -0.99 -0.19 7.23
CA PHE A 162 -0.32 0.85 8.02
C PHE A 162 -0.71 2.25 7.54
N HIS A 163 -1.33 3.06 8.41
CA HIS A 163 -1.91 4.34 8.03
C HIS A 163 -0.87 5.40 7.63
N PRO A 164 0.27 5.60 8.31
CA PRO A 164 1.29 6.59 7.92
C PRO A 164 2.04 6.28 6.59
N ARG A 165 1.31 6.09 5.49
CA ARG A 165 1.79 5.68 4.16
C ARG A 165 2.71 6.74 3.54
N ALA A 166 2.44 8.02 3.76
CA ALA A 166 3.30 9.11 3.27
C ALA A 166 4.75 8.99 3.76
N ASP A 167 4.97 8.48 4.97
CA ASP A 167 6.31 8.31 5.53
C ASP A 167 7.04 7.13 4.88
N ILE A 168 6.31 6.10 4.44
CA ILE A 168 6.86 5.05 3.56
C ILE A 168 7.31 5.69 2.25
N ILE A 169 6.45 6.48 1.59
CA ILE A 169 6.77 7.13 0.30
C ILE A 169 8.04 7.98 0.41
N ASN A 170 8.16 8.81 1.45
CA ASN A 170 9.34 9.63 1.69
C ASN A 170 10.64 8.81 1.78
N LEU A 171 10.58 7.59 2.33
CA LEU A 171 11.73 6.68 2.45
C LEU A 171 12.07 5.91 1.17
N LEU A 172 11.13 5.87 0.21
CA LEU A 172 11.28 5.14 -1.05
C LEU A 172 11.86 6.00 -2.18
N PHE A 173 11.85 7.33 -2.07
CA PHE A 173 12.51 8.18 -3.04
C PHE A 173 14.00 7.82 -3.18
N GLY A 174 14.46 7.70 -4.43
CA GLY A 174 15.81 7.26 -4.76
C GLY A 174 16.03 5.74 -4.69
N LYS A 175 15.02 4.95 -4.30
CA LYS A 175 15.08 3.47 -4.31
C LYS A 175 14.51 2.84 -5.58
N THR A 176 13.64 3.55 -6.28
CA THR A 176 13.08 3.16 -7.58
C THR A 176 12.75 4.40 -8.40
N LYS A 177 12.63 4.27 -9.71
CA LYS A 177 12.23 5.38 -10.59
C LYS A 177 10.72 5.62 -10.62
N VAL A 178 9.91 4.66 -10.18
CA VAL A 178 8.43 4.77 -10.21
C VAL A 178 7.86 4.31 -8.87
N ILE A 179 7.23 5.23 -8.16
CA ILE A 179 6.52 4.96 -6.91
C ILE A 179 5.04 5.22 -7.15
N VAL A 180 4.17 4.34 -6.69
CA VAL A 180 2.71 4.45 -6.80
C VAL A 180 2.09 4.33 -5.42
N ALA A 181 1.11 5.16 -5.10
CA ALA A 181 0.27 5.01 -3.90
C ALA A 181 -1.22 5.01 -4.28
N HIS A 182 -1.99 4.21 -3.56
CA HIS A 182 -3.46 4.15 -3.68
C HIS A 182 -4.14 4.88 -2.51
N ASP A 183 -5.46 5.07 -2.62
CA ASP A 183 -6.30 5.87 -1.74
C ASP A 183 -5.87 7.34 -1.61
N THR A 184 -5.29 7.92 -2.66
CA THR A 184 -4.80 9.31 -2.57
C THR A 184 -5.91 10.35 -2.65
N ASN A 185 -7.13 9.97 -3.04
CA ASN A 185 -8.33 10.82 -2.89
C ASN A 185 -8.93 10.78 -1.48
N PHE A 186 -8.52 9.85 -0.62
CA PHE A 186 -9.14 9.61 0.67
C PHE A 186 -8.20 9.86 1.85
N ARG A 187 -8.81 10.14 3.01
CA ARG A 187 -8.15 10.10 4.33
C ARG A 187 -6.81 10.85 4.40
N TYR A 188 -6.71 12.00 3.72
CA TYR A 188 -5.49 12.81 3.60
C TYR A 188 -4.75 13.04 4.92
N GLY A 189 -5.48 13.30 6.01
CA GLY A 189 -4.89 13.49 7.33
C GLY A 189 -4.36 12.21 7.98
N ARG A 190 -5.06 11.08 7.81
CA ARG A 190 -4.67 9.78 8.41
C ARG A 190 -3.52 9.13 7.65
N TYR A 191 -3.55 9.22 6.32
CA TYR A 191 -2.49 8.68 5.48
C TYR A 191 -1.28 9.59 5.36
N GLY A 192 -1.41 10.83 5.85
CA GLY A 192 -0.32 11.80 5.93
C GLY A 192 0.10 12.35 4.57
N TRP A 193 -0.74 12.27 3.53
CA TRP A 193 -0.37 12.62 2.15
C TRP A 193 0.25 14.02 2.01
N ARG A 194 -0.17 14.98 2.84
CA ARG A 194 0.40 16.35 2.88
C ARG A 194 1.84 16.41 3.40
N ARG A 195 2.36 15.35 4.01
CA ARG A 195 3.74 15.26 4.54
C ARG A 195 4.76 14.78 3.51
N ILE A 196 4.32 14.39 2.32
CA ILE A 196 5.22 13.93 1.28
C ILE A 196 6.07 15.11 0.81
N LYS A 197 7.40 14.94 0.83
CA LYS A 197 8.36 15.93 0.35
C LYS A 197 8.96 15.41 -0.95
N VAL A 198 8.28 15.68 -2.06
CA VAL A 198 8.69 15.20 -3.39
C VAL A 198 10.04 15.81 -3.77
N PRO A 199 11.08 15.00 -4.01
CA PRO A 199 12.36 15.50 -4.50
C PRO A 199 12.26 16.14 -5.89
N SER A 200 13.13 17.10 -6.19
CA SER A 200 13.08 17.87 -7.44
C SER A 200 13.34 17.05 -8.70
N ASP A 201 13.91 15.86 -8.58
CA ASP A 201 14.16 14.89 -9.65
C ASP A 201 12.99 13.93 -9.87
N TYR A 202 11.90 14.02 -9.09
CA TYR A 202 10.64 13.32 -9.35
C TYR A 202 9.55 14.28 -9.83
N LYS A 203 8.62 13.75 -10.61
CA LYS A 203 7.37 14.40 -11.00
C LYS A 203 6.22 13.66 -10.32
N GLU A 204 5.42 14.39 -9.55
CA GLU A 204 4.14 13.91 -9.04
C GLU A 204 3.06 14.04 -10.12
N ILE A 205 2.26 12.98 -10.30
CA ILE A 205 1.09 12.92 -11.18
C ILE A 205 -0.05 12.30 -10.38
N GLN A 206 -1.16 13.01 -10.23
CA GLN A 206 -2.36 12.54 -9.54
C GLN A 206 -3.37 12.03 -10.56
N LEU A 207 -3.84 10.80 -10.38
CA LEU A 207 -4.87 10.14 -11.16
C LEU A 207 -6.10 10.04 -10.27
N ILE A 208 -7.05 10.96 -10.44
CA ILE A 208 -8.13 11.23 -9.48
C ILE A 208 -9.37 10.34 -9.66
N GLU A 209 -9.35 9.36 -10.57
CA GLU A 209 -10.48 8.44 -10.76
C GLU A 209 -10.58 7.45 -9.58
N GLY A 210 -11.81 7.10 -9.20
CA GLY A 210 -12.06 6.16 -8.10
C GLY A 210 -11.46 6.60 -6.77
N SER A 211 -10.73 5.70 -6.10
CA SER A 211 -10.04 5.94 -4.84
C SER A 211 -8.81 6.84 -4.96
N GLY A 212 -8.41 7.16 -6.18
CA GLY A 212 -7.25 7.99 -6.46
C GLY A 212 -5.94 7.22 -6.37
N VAL A 213 -5.09 7.45 -7.36
CA VAL A 213 -3.70 6.97 -7.39
C VAL A 213 -2.77 8.14 -7.62
N THR A 214 -1.74 8.26 -6.79
CA THR A 214 -0.64 9.20 -7.07
C THR A 214 0.58 8.42 -7.51
N VAL A 215 1.19 8.88 -8.61
CA VAL A 215 2.41 8.32 -9.17
C VAL A 215 3.52 9.36 -9.05
N TRP A 216 4.65 8.96 -8.48
CA TRP A 216 5.89 9.74 -8.52
C TRP A 216 6.87 9.06 -9.46
N ILE A 217 7.26 9.79 -10.51
CA ILE A 217 8.12 9.27 -11.57
C ILE A 217 9.41 10.09 -11.62
N HIS A 218 10.55 9.42 -11.56
CA HIS A 218 11.85 10.07 -11.75
C HIS A 218 11.92 10.69 -13.15
N LYS A 219 12.39 11.93 -13.25
CA LYS A 219 12.37 12.75 -14.49
C LYS A 219 13.16 12.15 -15.66
N SER A 220 14.01 11.16 -15.41
CA SER A 220 14.65 10.38 -16.48
C SER A 220 13.67 9.51 -17.29
N GLU A 221 12.46 9.27 -16.78
CA GLU A 221 11.43 8.44 -17.42
C GLU A 221 10.41 9.32 -18.18
N ASP A 222 10.90 10.30 -18.94
CA ASP A 222 10.10 11.34 -19.62
C ASP A 222 8.97 10.75 -20.49
N LYS A 223 9.23 9.67 -21.23
CA LYS A 223 8.20 8.98 -22.03
C LYS A 223 7.03 8.48 -21.17
N LEU A 224 7.32 7.95 -19.98
CA LEU A 224 6.29 7.48 -19.06
C LEU A 224 5.52 8.66 -18.47
N ILE A 225 6.22 9.74 -18.08
CA ILE A 225 5.59 10.97 -17.58
C ILE A 225 4.60 11.52 -18.62
N GLN A 226 5.05 11.69 -19.87
CA GLN A 226 4.21 12.22 -20.94
C GLN A 226 2.98 11.35 -21.21
N ALA A 227 3.12 10.03 -21.16
CA ALA A 227 2.00 9.11 -21.40
C ALA A 227 0.98 9.14 -20.26
N VAL A 228 1.43 9.30 -19.01
CA VAL A 228 0.55 9.30 -17.83
C VAL A 228 -0.12 10.65 -17.64
N SER A 229 0.58 11.77 -17.89
CA SER A 229 0.07 13.14 -17.71
C SER A 229 -0.93 13.65 -18.75
N LYS A 230 -1.13 12.94 -19.87
CA LYS A 230 -2.01 13.39 -20.98
C LYS A 230 -3.52 13.18 -20.75
N ASN A 231 -3.97 13.07 -19.50
CA ASN A 231 -5.39 12.94 -19.14
C ASN A 231 -5.86 14.14 -18.34
#